data_AF-A0A936EYA3-F1
#
_entry.id   AF-A0A936EYA3-F1
#
_cell.length_a   1.000
_cell.length_b   1.000
_cell.length_c   1.000
_cell.angle_alpha   90.00
_cell.angle_beta   90.00
_cell.angle_gamma   90.00
#
_symmetry.space_group_name_H-M   'P 1'
#
loop_
_entity.id
_entity.type
_entity.pdbx_description
1 polymer ?
#
loop_
_entity_poly.entity_id
_entity_poly.type
_entity_poly.pdbx_seq_one_letter_code
_entity_poly.pdbx_strand_id
1 'polypeptide(L)'
;MNNLANLLRHQHRLDECEVLAHECLRLTREHGLDAERPFALIGLALLQREAGNALQAQEYLALLDACDANRVEGPVRADAAQLRAQLALDRGDGDAALIHIGEALDLCVRHGDAGSGNETLALYGDWLSRHDERPADALRLWAALYRAPRLHATLRDEIEKRFAAINTDPAQVESSLDLTLVTEQAMLAARKRAAADQGDHQRHKQLGPQHLRPLHELELVLAQWRVTSAKA
;
A
#
# COMPACT_ATOMS: atom_id res chain seq x y z
N MET A 1 19.62 6.45 -6.45
CA MET A 1 19.59 5.98 -5.05
C MET A 1 18.33 5.20 -4.74
N ASN A 2 17.16 5.65 -5.18
CA ASN A 2 15.90 4.97 -4.90
C ASN A 2 15.85 3.49 -5.33
N ASN A 3 16.32 3.16 -6.54
CA ASN A 3 16.36 1.77 -7.01
C ASN A 3 17.27 0.86 -6.16
N LEU A 4 18.35 1.41 -5.59
CA LEU A 4 19.23 0.67 -4.69
C LEU A 4 18.58 0.47 -3.32
N ALA A 5 17.91 1.49 -2.79
CA ALA A 5 17.14 1.37 -1.55
C ALA A 5 16.06 0.28 -1.67
N ASN A 6 15.30 0.27 -2.78
CA ASN A 6 14.33 -0.79 -3.05
C ASN A 6 14.95 -2.19 -3.14
N LEU A 7 16.10 -2.32 -3.79
CA LEU A 7 16.82 -3.60 -3.84
C LEU A 7 17.25 -4.08 -2.46
N LEU A 8 17.74 -3.18 -1.60
CA LEU A 8 18.13 -3.50 -0.23
C LEU A 8 16.92 -3.89 0.63
N ARG A 9 15.78 -3.22 0.46
CA ARG A 9 14.51 -3.59 1.09
C ARG A 9 14.12 -5.04 0.75
N HIS A 10 14.17 -5.40 -0.53
CA HIS A 10 13.89 -6.78 -0.96
C HIS A 10 14.90 -7.82 -0.42
N GLN A 11 16.09 -7.39 -0.01
CA GLN A 11 17.07 -8.25 0.68
C GLN A 11 16.91 -8.24 2.20
N HIS A 12 15.87 -7.61 2.74
CA HIS A 12 15.65 -7.38 4.17
C HIS A 12 16.81 -6.64 4.87
N ARG A 13 17.59 -5.85 4.13
CA ARG A 13 18.66 -4.99 4.66
C ARG A 13 18.08 -3.61 4.98
N LEU A 14 17.17 -3.59 5.94
CA LEU A 14 16.31 -2.44 6.24
C LEU A 14 17.11 -1.23 6.72
N ASP A 15 18.13 -1.43 7.56
CA ASP A 15 18.98 -0.35 8.09
C ASP A 15 19.70 0.41 6.96
N GLU A 16 20.27 -0.31 5.99
CA GLU A 16 20.97 0.30 4.86
C GLU A 16 20.00 0.97 3.88
N CYS A 17 18.81 0.40 3.71
CA CYS A 17 17.74 1.02 2.94
C CYS A 17 17.31 2.35 3.57
N GLU A 18 17.16 2.41 4.89
CA GLU A 18 16.75 3.61 5.63
C GLU A 18 17.74 4.75 5.38
N VAL A 19 19.04 4.48 5.57
CA VAL A 19 20.10 5.48 5.36
C VAL A 19 20.05 6.04 3.95
N LEU A 20 19.93 5.19 2.93
CA LEU A 20 19.88 5.65 1.53
C LEU A 20 18.62 6.44 1.21
N ALA A 21 17.47 6.06 1.76
CA ALA A 21 16.22 6.76 1.48
C ALA A 21 16.16 8.14 2.14
N HIS A 22 16.70 8.25 3.37
CA HIS A 22 16.90 9.55 4.02
C HIS A 22 17.93 10.43 3.30
N GLU A 23 19.02 9.84 2.84
CA GLU A 23 20.02 10.55 2.04
C GLU A 23 19.41 11.07 0.73
N CYS A 24 18.53 10.29 0.10
CA CYS A 24 17.77 10.73 -1.06
C CYS A 24 16.92 11.95 -0.73
N LEU A 25 16.14 11.93 0.36
CA LEU A 25 15.34 13.09 0.79
C LEU A 25 16.19 14.33 1.09
N ARG A 26 17.37 14.14 1.69
CA ARG A 26 18.30 15.23 1.97
C ARG A 26 18.76 15.87 0.65
N LEU A 27 19.20 15.07 -0.31
CA LEU A 27 19.66 15.54 -1.61
C LEU A 27 18.53 16.17 -2.44
N THR A 28 17.31 15.61 -2.41
CA THR A 28 16.18 16.23 -3.11
C THR A 28 15.91 17.62 -2.58
N ARG A 29 16.02 17.81 -1.26
CA ARG A 29 15.86 19.13 -0.63
C ARG A 29 17.00 20.08 -0.97
N GLU A 30 18.25 19.62 -0.88
CA GLU A 30 19.43 20.47 -1.07
C GLU A 30 19.58 20.96 -2.51
N HIS A 31 19.21 20.12 -3.47
CA HIS A 31 19.36 20.42 -4.89
C HIS A 31 18.05 20.82 -5.60
N GLY A 32 16.94 20.95 -4.85
CA GLY A 32 15.64 21.30 -5.42
C GLY A 32 15.05 20.25 -6.37
N LEU A 33 15.38 18.98 -6.16
CA LEU A 33 14.88 17.84 -6.96
C LEU A 33 13.54 17.35 -6.42
N ASP A 34 12.58 18.26 -6.26
CA ASP A 34 11.28 17.99 -5.65
C ASP A 34 10.46 16.93 -6.42
N ALA A 35 10.75 16.71 -7.71
CA ALA A 35 10.12 15.66 -8.51
C ALA A 35 10.52 14.24 -8.07
N GLU A 36 11.70 14.09 -7.44
CA GLU A 36 12.21 12.82 -6.95
C GLU A 36 11.77 12.52 -5.51
N ARG A 37 11.27 13.54 -4.80
CA ARG A 37 10.86 13.44 -3.40
C ARG A 37 9.75 12.39 -3.18
N PRO A 38 8.70 12.27 -4.02
CA PRO A 38 7.66 11.26 -3.87
C PRO A 38 8.21 9.83 -3.80
N PHE A 39 9.21 9.52 -4.63
CA PHE A 39 9.84 8.21 -4.70
C PHE A 39 10.56 7.82 -3.41
N ALA A 40 11.29 8.76 -2.81
CA ALA A 40 11.97 8.53 -1.54
C ALA A 40 10.96 8.39 -0.38
N LEU A 41 9.87 9.17 -0.40
CA LEU A 41 8.82 9.10 0.62
C LEU A 41 8.06 7.77 0.59
N ILE A 42 7.67 7.28 -0.58
CA ILE A 42 7.00 5.98 -0.67
C ILE A 42 7.95 4.84 -0.26
N GLY A 43 9.22 4.91 -0.63
CA GLY A 43 10.25 3.95 -0.21
C GLY A 43 10.40 3.88 1.31
N LEU A 44 10.45 5.04 1.98
CA LEU A 44 10.48 5.12 3.44
C LEU A 44 9.19 4.61 4.08
N ALA A 45 8.03 4.91 3.51
CA ALA A 45 6.75 4.43 4.03
C ALA A 45 6.68 2.89 4.00
N LEU A 46 7.06 2.28 2.89
CA LEU A 46 7.13 0.82 2.73
C LEU A 46 8.13 0.19 3.71
N LEU A 47 9.31 0.79 3.83
CA LEU A 47 10.35 0.35 4.76
C LEU A 47 9.87 0.35 6.21
N GLN A 48 9.25 1.44 6.66
CA GLN A 48 8.75 1.56 8.03
C GLN A 48 7.64 0.55 8.31
N ARG A 49 6.78 0.28 7.33
CA ARG A 49 5.78 -0.79 7.47
C ARG A 49 6.45 -2.16 7.64
N GLU A 50 7.48 -2.47 6.85
CA GLU A 50 8.22 -3.74 6.98
C GLU A 50 8.95 -3.86 8.32
N ALA A 51 9.42 -2.75 8.88
CA ALA A 51 9.99 -2.67 10.22
C ALA A 51 8.93 -2.76 11.35
N GLY A 52 7.63 -2.84 11.02
CA GLY A 52 6.53 -2.86 11.99
C GLY A 52 6.12 -1.48 12.51
N ASN A 53 6.70 -0.39 12.00
CA ASN A 53 6.45 0.99 12.40
C ASN A 53 5.29 1.61 11.61
N ALA A 54 4.08 1.07 11.80
CA ALA A 54 2.89 1.49 11.07
C ALA A 54 2.58 3.00 11.20
N LEU A 55 2.86 3.61 12.36
CA LEU A 55 2.66 5.05 12.57
C LEU A 55 3.60 5.88 11.69
N GLN A 56 4.89 5.54 11.68
CA GLN A 56 5.89 6.25 10.88
C GLN A 56 5.63 6.10 9.38
N ALA A 57 5.16 4.93 8.94
CA ALA A 57 4.73 4.70 7.56
C ALA A 57 3.62 5.68 7.14
N GLN A 58 2.66 5.95 8.03
CA GLN A 58 1.59 6.91 7.75
C GLN A 58 2.06 8.35 7.70
N GLU A 59 3.02 8.73 8.54
CA GLU A 59 3.61 10.06 8.48
C GLU A 59 4.31 10.28 7.14
N TYR A 60 5.03 9.29 6.62
CA TYR A 60 5.61 9.37 5.28
C TYR A 60 4.56 9.42 4.16
N LEU A 61 3.46 8.70 4.29
CA LEU A 61 2.32 8.82 3.37
C LEU A 61 1.67 10.22 3.43
N ALA A 62 1.54 10.83 4.61
CA ALA A 62 1.03 12.19 4.75
C ALA A 62 1.98 13.22 4.13
N LEU A 63 3.29 13.02 4.26
CA LEU A 63 4.29 13.84 3.57
C LEU A 63 4.22 13.68 2.04
N LEU A 64 3.91 12.47 1.56
CA LEU A 64 3.71 12.19 0.15
C LEU A 64 2.45 12.91 -0.38
N ASP A 65 1.37 12.94 0.40
CA ASP A 65 0.14 13.67 0.05
C ASP A 65 0.34 15.19 0.01
N ALA A 66 1.32 15.70 0.75
CA ALA A 66 1.71 17.11 0.72
C ALA A 66 2.57 17.47 -0.50
N CYS A 67 3.03 16.49 -1.30
CA CYS A 67 3.69 16.78 -2.57
C CYS A 67 2.71 17.33 -3.61
N ASP A 68 3.23 18.08 -4.59
CA ASP A 68 2.43 18.50 -5.74
C ASP A 68 1.89 17.27 -6.49
N ALA A 69 0.57 17.13 -6.54
CA ALA A 69 -0.10 15.98 -7.15
C ALA A 69 0.28 15.78 -8.62
N ASN A 70 0.70 16.84 -9.33
CA ASN A 70 1.17 16.74 -10.71
C ASN A 70 2.57 16.10 -10.84
N ARG A 71 3.30 15.99 -9.73
CA ARG A 71 4.65 15.42 -9.66
C ARG A 71 4.66 14.00 -9.09
N VAL A 72 3.54 13.51 -8.58
CA VAL A 72 3.44 12.14 -8.09
C VAL A 72 3.03 11.23 -9.23
N GLU A 73 3.98 10.42 -9.70
CA GLU A 73 3.76 9.50 -10.79
C GLU A 73 2.74 8.39 -10.44
N GLY A 74 2.09 7.86 -11.47
CA GLY A 74 1.08 6.81 -11.37
C GLY A 74 1.50 5.60 -10.51
N PRO A 75 2.70 5.02 -10.73
CA PRO A 75 3.19 3.91 -9.92
C PRO A 75 3.34 4.27 -8.43
N VAL A 76 3.90 5.45 -8.11
CA VAL A 76 4.04 5.91 -6.72
C VAL A 76 2.67 6.06 -6.04
N ARG A 77 1.67 6.53 -6.78
CA ARG A 77 0.29 6.60 -6.28
C ARG A 77 -0.32 5.22 -6.05
N ALA A 78 -0.04 4.26 -6.92
CA ALA A 78 -0.51 2.89 -6.78
C ALA A 78 0.09 2.24 -5.54
N ASP A 79 1.42 2.34 -5.36
CA ASP A 79 2.14 1.86 -4.18
C ASP A 79 1.60 2.50 -2.89
N ALA A 80 1.34 3.81 -2.91
CA ALA A 80 0.79 4.53 -1.77
C ALA A 80 -0.63 4.04 -1.43
N ALA A 81 -1.48 3.80 -2.43
CA ALA A 81 -2.82 3.27 -2.23
C ALA A 81 -2.77 1.82 -1.69
N GLN A 82 -1.89 0.97 -2.22
CA GLN A 82 -1.68 -0.39 -1.70
C GLN A 82 -1.21 -0.37 -0.24
N LEU A 83 -0.25 0.48 0.10
CA LEU A 83 0.25 0.58 1.46
C LEU A 83 -0.85 1.06 2.42
N ARG A 84 -1.68 2.02 2.01
CA ARG A 84 -2.85 2.44 2.80
C ARG A 84 -3.85 1.31 2.99
N ALA A 85 -4.13 0.53 1.95
CA ALA A 85 -4.99 -0.64 2.04
C ALA A 85 -4.46 -1.65 3.06
N GLN A 86 -3.17 -1.96 3.01
CA GLN A 86 -2.55 -2.87 3.97
C GLN A 86 -2.64 -2.34 5.41
N LEU A 87 -2.31 -1.06 5.63
CA LEU A 87 -2.37 -0.45 6.97
C LEU A 87 -3.81 -0.40 7.52
N ALA A 88 -4.80 -0.23 6.65
CA ALA A 88 -6.21 -0.29 7.02
C ALA A 88 -6.63 -1.72 7.41
N LEU A 89 -6.22 -2.74 6.65
CA LEU A 89 -6.44 -4.15 7.00
C LEU A 89 -5.80 -4.52 8.34
N ASP A 90 -4.58 -4.04 8.61
CA ASP A 90 -3.85 -4.30 9.85
C ASP A 90 -4.58 -3.69 11.07
N ARG A 91 -5.36 -2.63 10.87
CA ARG A 91 -6.21 -1.99 11.90
C ARG A 91 -7.61 -2.61 12.00
N GLY A 92 -7.96 -3.51 11.09
CA GLY A 92 -9.32 -4.03 10.96
C GLY A 92 -10.31 -3.03 10.35
N ASP A 93 -9.84 -1.96 9.71
CA ASP A 93 -10.69 -1.04 8.95
C ASP A 93 -10.90 -1.58 7.53
N GLY A 94 -11.87 -2.49 7.41
CA GLY A 94 -12.20 -3.13 6.13
C GLY A 94 -12.75 -2.14 5.09
N ASP A 95 -13.37 -1.04 5.52
CA ASP A 95 -14.00 -0.09 4.60
C ASP A 95 -12.96 0.79 3.92
N ALA A 96 -12.06 1.38 4.73
CA ALA A 96 -10.93 2.13 4.20
C ALA A 96 -10.03 1.22 3.35
N ALA A 97 -9.80 -0.03 3.78
CA ALA A 97 -9.04 -1.00 3.03
C ALA A 97 -9.61 -1.23 1.63
N LEU A 98 -10.92 -1.50 1.52
CA LEU A 98 -11.56 -1.75 0.23
C LEU A 98 -11.49 -0.54 -0.69
N ILE A 99 -11.68 0.67 -0.16
CA ILE A 99 -11.57 1.91 -0.94
C ILE A 99 -10.18 2.04 -1.55
N HIS A 100 -9.13 1.86 -0.75
CA HIS A 100 -7.75 1.94 -1.20
C HIS A 100 -7.34 0.81 -2.15
N ILE A 101 -7.87 -0.42 -1.95
CA ILE A 101 -7.72 -1.53 -2.91
C ILE A 101 -8.28 -1.13 -4.27
N GLY A 102 -9.49 -0.56 -4.31
CA GLY A 102 -10.09 -0.11 -5.56
C GLY A 102 -9.30 0.98 -6.26
N GLU A 103 -8.76 1.94 -5.50
CA GLU A 103 -7.90 2.99 -6.04
C GLU A 103 -6.60 2.42 -6.63
N ALA A 104 -5.92 1.52 -5.90
CA ALA A 104 -4.70 0.87 -6.36
C ALA A 104 -4.94 0.05 -7.64
N LEU A 105 -6.02 -0.75 -7.71
CA LEU A 105 -6.37 -1.51 -8.91
C LEU A 105 -6.64 -0.59 -10.11
N ASP A 106 -7.39 0.49 -9.90
CA ASP A 106 -7.71 1.47 -10.95
C ASP A 106 -6.43 2.12 -11.52
N LEU A 107 -5.44 2.43 -10.67
CA LEU A 107 -4.14 2.93 -11.09
C LEU A 107 -3.33 1.85 -11.84
N CYS A 108 -3.27 0.62 -11.31
CA CYS A 108 -2.56 -0.48 -11.96
C CYS A 108 -3.10 -0.77 -13.36
N VAL A 109 -4.43 -0.80 -13.52
CA VAL A 109 -5.08 -1.00 -14.82
C VAL A 109 -4.76 0.15 -15.78
N ARG A 110 -4.84 1.41 -15.34
CA ARG A 110 -4.53 2.58 -16.17
C ARG A 110 -3.09 2.61 -16.65
N HIS A 111 -2.15 2.13 -15.84
CA HIS A 111 -0.72 2.12 -16.15
C HIS A 111 -0.22 0.80 -16.74
N GLY A 112 -1.07 -0.22 -16.86
CA GLY A 112 -0.69 -1.53 -17.40
C GLY A 112 0.25 -2.33 -16.49
N ASP A 113 0.25 -2.03 -15.19
CA ASP A 113 1.11 -2.69 -14.20
C ASP A 113 0.43 -3.94 -13.62
N ALA A 114 0.57 -5.05 -14.34
CA ALA A 114 0.01 -6.34 -13.93
C ALA A 114 0.68 -6.92 -12.66
N GLY A 115 1.92 -6.53 -12.36
CA GLY A 115 2.65 -7.02 -11.18
C GLY A 115 2.01 -6.45 -9.92
N SER A 116 1.96 -5.12 -9.83
CA SER A 116 1.29 -4.40 -8.75
C SER A 116 -0.21 -4.71 -8.69
N GLY A 117 -0.85 -4.96 -9.84
CA GLY A 117 -2.23 -5.43 -9.89
C GLY A 117 -2.45 -6.75 -9.14
N ASN A 118 -1.57 -7.74 -9.33
CA ASN A 118 -1.65 -9.03 -8.63
C ASN A 118 -1.43 -8.90 -7.12
N GLU A 119 -0.51 -8.04 -6.69
CA GLU A 119 -0.29 -7.73 -5.28
C GLU A 119 -1.53 -7.08 -4.65
N THR A 120 -2.16 -6.15 -5.36
CA THR A 120 -3.40 -5.52 -4.90
C THR A 120 -4.56 -6.53 -4.82
N LEU A 121 -4.65 -7.47 -5.76
CA LEU A 121 -5.63 -8.56 -5.69
C LEU A 121 -5.37 -9.52 -4.52
N ALA A 122 -4.11 -9.72 -4.12
CA ALA A 122 -3.81 -10.49 -2.93
C ALA A 122 -4.34 -9.80 -1.66
N LEU A 123 -4.21 -8.47 -1.56
CA LEU A 123 -4.82 -7.66 -0.50
C LEU A 123 -6.35 -7.76 -0.52
N TYR A 124 -6.97 -7.79 -1.71
CA TYR A 124 -8.40 -8.02 -1.84
C TYR A 124 -8.82 -9.42 -1.34
N GLY A 125 -7.99 -10.44 -1.57
CA GLY A 125 -8.19 -11.75 -0.95
C GLY A 125 -8.12 -11.70 0.57
N ASP A 126 -7.14 -10.98 1.14
CA ASP A 126 -7.04 -10.77 2.59
C ASP A 126 -8.29 -10.04 3.13
N TRP A 127 -8.80 -9.05 2.41
CA TRP A 127 -10.06 -8.37 2.72
C TRP A 127 -11.27 -9.32 2.68
N LEU A 128 -11.44 -10.11 1.62
CA LEU A 128 -12.53 -11.09 1.48
C LEU A 128 -12.52 -12.11 2.63
N SER A 129 -11.32 -12.56 3.04
CA SER A 129 -11.18 -13.55 4.10
C SER A 129 -11.50 -12.99 5.48
N ARG A 130 -11.21 -11.71 5.75
CA ARG A 130 -11.32 -11.11 7.09
C ARG A 130 -12.61 -10.32 7.31
N HIS A 131 -13.12 -9.65 6.27
CA HIS A 131 -14.15 -8.63 6.39
C HIS A 131 -15.45 -8.93 5.65
N ASP A 132 -15.40 -9.62 4.51
CA ASP A 132 -16.61 -10.02 3.77
C ASP A 132 -17.09 -11.43 4.16
N GLU A 133 -16.43 -12.07 5.14
CA GLU A 133 -16.70 -13.43 5.63
C GLU A 133 -16.76 -14.48 4.49
N ARG A 134 -15.97 -14.30 3.43
CA ARG A 134 -15.92 -15.17 2.25
C ARG A 134 -14.56 -15.84 2.07
N PRO A 135 -14.11 -16.66 3.05
CA PRO A 135 -12.80 -17.29 3.00
C PRO A 135 -12.65 -18.24 1.81
N ALA A 136 -13.73 -18.89 1.34
CA ALA A 136 -13.69 -19.74 0.17
C ALA A 136 -13.36 -18.97 -1.12
N ASP A 137 -13.87 -17.74 -1.26
CA ASP A 137 -13.58 -16.91 -2.43
C ASP A 137 -12.16 -16.33 -2.37
N ALA A 138 -11.68 -15.98 -1.17
CA ALA A 138 -10.29 -15.61 -0.95
C ALA A 138 -9.32 -16.73 -1.35
N LEU A 139 -9.60 -17.98 -0.96
CA LEU A 139 -8.77 -19.14 -1.34
C LEU A 139 -8.74 -19.36 -2.85
N ARG A 140 -9.90 -19.26 -3.52
CA ARG A 140 -9.96 -19.37 -4.98
C ARG A 140 -9.17 -18.26 -5.66
N LEU A 141 -9.24 -17.03 -5.13
CA LEU A 141 -8.49 -15.89 -5.65
C LEU A 141 -6.98 -16.10 -5.50
N TRP A 142 -6.50 -16.48 -4.32
CA TRP A 142 -5.07 -16.74 -4.12
C TRP A 142 -4.57 -17.92 -4.96
N ALA A 143 -5.38 -18.97 -5.16
CA ALA A 143 -5.04 -20.07 -6.07
C ALA A 143 -4.96 -19.60 -7.54
N ALA A 144 -5.85 -18.70 -7.97
CA ALA A 144 -5.79 -18.09 -9.30
C ALA A 144 -4.53 -17.23 -9.48
N LEU A 145 -4.20 -16.41 -8.47
CA LEU A 145 -2.97 -15.60 -8.46
C LEU A 145 -1.72 -16.48 -8.51
N TYR A 146 -1.68 -17.57 -7.74
CA TYR A 146 -0.56 -18.52 -7.74
C TYR A 146 -0.25 -19.11 -9.12
N ARG A 147 -1.30 -19.32 -9.94
CA ARG A 147 -1.21 -19.81 -11.32
C ARG A 147 -0.93 -18.70 -12.35
N ALA A 148 -0.96 -17.42 -11.96
CA ALA A 148 -0.73 -16.33 -12.88
C ALA A 148 0.73 -16.34 -13.39
N PRO A 149 0.96 -16.16 -14.70
CA PRO A 149 2.28 -16.31 -15.32
C PRO A 149 3.28 -15.22 -14.92
N ARG A 150 2.82 -14.09 -14.36
CA ARG A 150 3.64 -12.92 -13.98
C ARG A 150 3.59 -12.63 -12.48
N LEU A 151 3.42 -13.66 -11.66
CA LEU A 151 3.45 -13.50 -10.22
C LEU A 151 4.90 -13.32 -9.73
N HIS A 152 5.15 -12.25 -8.96
CA HIS A 152 6.44 -12.04 -8.31
C HIS A 152 6.74 -13.15 -7.29
N ALA A 153 8.02 -13.51 -7.15
CA ALA A 153 8.47 -14.61 -6.28
C ALA A 153 8.06 -14.40 -4.82
N THR A 154 8.23 -13.18 -4.29
CA THR A 154 7.83 -12.85 -2.91
C THR A 154 6.35 -13.11 -2.67
N LEU A 155 5.48 -12.64 -3.58
CA LEU A 155 4.04 -12.88 -3.47
C LEU A 155 3.69 -14.36 -3.62
N ARG A 156 4.40 -15.10 -4.48
CA ARG A 156 4.27 -16.56 -4.59
C ARG A 156 4.55 -17.24 -3.25
N ASP A 157 5.68 -16.92 -2.63
CA ASP A 157 6.09 -17.48 -1.34
C ASP A 157 5.07 -17.14 -0.23
N GLU A 158 4.52 -15.93 -0.24
CA GLU A 158 3.49 -15.56 0.72
C GLU A 158 2.19 -16.34 0.51
N ILE A 159 1.76 -16.55 -0.74
CA ILE A 159 0.59 -17.38 -1.04
C ILE A 159 0.85 -18.82 -0.60
N GLU A 160 2.02 -19.39 -0.89
CA GLU A 160 2.39 -20.73 -0.43
C GLU A 160 2.34 -20.85 1.10
N LYS A 161 2.86 -19.86 1.83
CA LYS A 161 2.77 -19.82 3.30
C LYS A 161 1.32 -19.81 3.79
N ARG A 162 0.44 -19.02 3.15
CA ARG A 162 -1.00 -18.98 3.47
C ARG A 162 -1.64 -20.36 3.29
N PHE A 163 -1.35 -21.04 2.18
CA PHE A 163 -1.86 -22.38 1.88
C PHE A 163 -1.31 -23.47 2.81
N ALA A 164 -0.02 -23.39 3.17
CA ALA A 164 0.59 -24.27 4.14
C ALA A 164 -0.07 -24.14 5.53
N ALA A 165 -0.43 -22.93 5.95
CA ALA A 165 -1.09 -22.69 7.23
C ALA A 165 -2.45 -23.40 7.38
N ILE A 166 -3.11 -23.72 6.25
CA ILE A 166 -4.39 -24.43 6.20
C ILE A 166 -4.26 -25.86 5.65
N ASN A 167 -3.04 -26.40 5.56
CA ASN A 167 -2.73 -27.74 5.06
C ASN A 167 -3.38 -28.05 3.69
N THR A 168 -3.41 -27.08 2.79
CA THR A 168 -3.99 -27.22 1.45
C THR A 168 -2.96 -26.87 0.39
N ASP A 169 -2.92 -27.59 -0.73
CA ASP A 169 -2.06 -27.26 -1.87
C ASP A 169 -2.79 -26.25 -2.79
N PRO A 170 -2.20 -25.08 -3.12
CA PRO A 170 -2.82 -24.12 -4.03
C PRO A 170 -3.14 -24.72 -5.41
N ALA A 171 -2.37 -25.71 -5.87
CA ALA A 171 -2.59 -26.39 -7.14
C ALA A 171 -3.86 -27.25 -7.14
N GLN A 172 -4.35 -27.69 -5.98
CA GLN A 172 -5.54 -28.53 -5.84
C GLN A 172 -6.84 -27.72 -5.73
N VAL A 173 -6.76 -26.43 -5.39
CA VAL A 173 -7.95 -25.58 -5.30
C VAL A 173 -8.41 -25.18 -6.69
N GLU A 174 -9.62 -25.60 -7.07
CA GLU A 174 -10.23 -25.22 -8.34
C GLU A 174 -10.36 -23.69 -8.42
N SER A 175 -9.68 -23.07 -9.39
CA SER A 175 -9.84 -21.65 -9.69
C SER A 175 -10.12 -21.45 -11.18
N SER A 176 -11.39 -21.36 -11.54
CA SER A 176 -11.84 -20.87 -12.85
C SER A 176 -12.00 -19.35 -12.89
N LEU A 177 -11.44 -18.64 -11.89
CA LEU A 177 -11.57 -17.19 -11.78
C LEU A 177 -10.82 -16.48 -12.89
N ASP A 178 -11.53 -15.62 -13.62
CA ASP A 178 -10.94 -14.62 -14.49
C ASP A 178 -10.48 -13.43 -13.63
N LEU A 179 -9.17 -13.25 -13.50
CA LEU A 179 -8.57 -12.17 -12.71
C LEU A 179 -8.98 -10.78 -13.22
N THR A 180 -9.29 -10.64 -14.51
CA THR A 180 -9.79 -9.39 -15.08
C THR A 180 -11.16 -9.06 -14.51
N LEU A 181 -12.06 -10.04 -14.52
CA LEU A 181 -13.40 -9.89 -13.97
C LEU A 181 -13.36 -9.63 -12.45
N VAL A 182 -12.50 -10.35 -11.71
CA VAL A 182 -12.32 -10.10 -10.27
C VAL A 182 -11.81 -8.68 -10.00
N THR A 183 -10.90 -8.18 -10.83
CA THR A 183 -10.40 -6.79 -10.74
C THR A 183 -11.54 -5.79 -10.90
N GLU A 184 -12.38 -5.95 -11.92
CA GLU A 184 -13.55 -5.08 -12.14
C GLU A 184 -14.55 -5.14 -10.99
N GLN A 185 -14.80 -6.34 -10.46
CA GLN A 185 -15.70 -6.54 -9.32
C GLN A 185 -15.16 -5.86 -8.06
N ALA A 186 -13.87 -5.99 -7.75
CA ALA A 186 -13.24 -5.34 -6.62
C ALA A 186 -13.31 -3.81 -6.73
N MET A 187 -12.99 -3.26 -7.91
CA MET A 187 -13.12 -1.82 -8.19
C MET A 187 -14.57 -1.34 -8.05
N LEU A 188 -15.56 -2.11 -8.52
CA LEU A 188 -16.97 -1.77 -8.37
C LEU A 188 -17.42 -1.79 -6.90
N ALA A 189 -16.99 -2.80 -6.14
CA ALA A 189 -17.28 -2.89 -4.71
C ALA A 189 -16.70 -1.68 -3.95
N ALA A 190 -15.46 -1.30 -4.24
CA ALA A 190 -14.81 -0.12 -3.67
C ALA A 190 -15.56 1.18 -4.00
N ARG A 191 -15.98 1.37 -5.26
CA ARG A 191 -16.77 2.55 -5.67
C ARG A 191 -18.11 2.63 -4.95
N LYS A 192 -18.80 1.49 -4.79
CA LYS A 192 -20.06 1.44 -4.02
C LYS A 192 -19.85 1.81 -2.56
N ARG A 193 -18.75 1.34 -1.94
CA ARG A 193 -18.43 1.65 -0.55
C ARG A 193 -18.07 3.13 -0.36
N ALA A 194 -17.24 3.69 -1.24
CA ALA A 194 -16.91 5.11 -1.24
C ALA A 194 -18.15 6.00 -1.41
N ALA A 195 -19.10 5.62 -2.26
CA ALA A 195 -20.35 6.36 -2.44
C ALA A 195 -21.24 6.32 -1.19
N ALA A 196 -21.28 5.19 -0.47
CA ALA A 196 -22.01 5.08 0.79
C ALA A 196 -21.41 5.99 1.88
N ASP A 197 -20.07 5.98 2.02
CA ASP A 197 -19.36 6.80 3.00
C ASP A 197 -19.54 8.32 2.75
N GLN A 198 -19.54 8.75 1.49
CA GLN A 198 -19.84 10.15 1.13
C GLN A 198 -21.28 10.54 1.48
N GLY A 199 -22.24 9.62 1.32
CA GLY A 199 -23.63 9.84 1.71
C GLY A 199 -23.81 10.03 3.22
N ASP A 200 -23.07 9.27 4.03
CA ASP A 200 -23.10 9.40 5.48
C ASP A 200 -22.32 10.62 5.98
N HIS A 201 -21.19 10.96 5.36
CA HIS A 201 -20.47 12.21 5.64
C HIS A 201 -21.29 13.47 5.30
N GLN A 202 -22.10 13.46 4.23
CA GLN A 202 -23.02 14.57 3.94
C GLN A 202 -24.16 14.69 4.96
N ARG A 203 -24.59 13.57 5.56
CA ARG A 203 -25.54 13.56 6.69
C ARG A 203 -24.88 14.08 7.97
N HIS A 204 -23.64 13.69 8.25
CA HIS A 204 -22.89 14.11 9.44
C HIS A 204 -22.34 15.53 9.36
N LYS A 205 -22.07 16.11 8.19
CA LYS A 205 -21.70 17.53 8.02
C LYS A 205 -22.79 18.54 8.45
N GLN A 206 -24.00 18.08 8.77
CA GLN A 206 -24.99 18.87 9.51
C GLN A 206 -24.66 19.02 11.01
N LEU A 207 -23.61 18.35 11.50
CA LEU A 207 -23.03 18.48 12.83
C LEU A 207 -21.56 18.87 12.66
N GLY A 208 -21.15 20.00 13.24
CA GLY A 208 -19.94 20.75 12.87
C GLY A 208 -18.59 20.03 13.03
N PRO A 209 -17.51 20.57 12.43
CA PRO A 209 -16.23 19.87 12.29
C PRO A 209 -15.39 19.88 13.57
N GLN A 210 -14.77 18.73 13.88
CA GLN A 210 -13.67 18.59 14.86
C GLN A 210 -12.31 18.51 14.15
N HIS A 211 -11.31 19.05 14.83
CA HIS A 211 -10.00 19.48 14.34
C HIS A 211 -9.05 18.38 13.81
N LEU A 212 -8.44 18.63 12.63
CA LEU A 212 -7.18 18.04 12.22
C LEU A 212 -6.01 18.92 12.70
N ARG A 213 -4.90 18.30 13.11
CA ARG A 213 -3.69 19.03 13.57
C ARG A 213 -2.89 19.65 12.41
N PRO A 214 -2.14 20.74 12.65
CA PRO A 214 -1.44 21.48 11.60
C PRO A 214 -0.13 20.82 11.15
N LEU A 215 0.23 20.98 9.87
CA LEU A 215 1.46 20.50 9.21
C LEU A 215 2.78 20.74 9.97
N HIS A 216 2.86 21.76 10.82
CA HIS A 216 4.05 22.13 11.59
C HIS A 216 4.52 21.02 12.56
N GLU A 217 3.61 20.19 13.08
CA GLU A 217 3.98 19.13 14.04
C GLU A 217 4.67 17.94 13.34
N LEU A 218 4.43 17.74 12.03
CA LEU A 218 5.07 16.69 11.25
C LEU A 218 6.50 17.06 10.81
N GLU A 219 6.79 18.35 10.65
CA GLU A 219 8.16 18.82 10.38
C GLU A 219 9.11 18.60 11.58
N LEU A 220 8.56 18.53 12.80
CA LEU A 220 9.28 18.23 14.03
C LEU A 220 9.77 16.78 14.10
N VAL A 221 9.01 15.83 13.55
CA VAL A 221 9.41 14.41 13.46
C VAL A 221 10.65 14.24 12.56
N LEU A 222 10.66 14.92 11.41
CA LEU A 222 11.82 14.94 10.50
C LEU A 222 13.05 15.62 11.15
N ALA A 223 12.83 16.58 12.05
CA ALA A 223 13.90 17.23 12.81
C ALA A 223 14.45 16.34 13.94
N GLN A 224 13.60 15.53 14.59
CA GLN A 224 14.02 14.59 15.63
C GLN A 224 14.90 13.46 15.09
N TRP A 225 14.62 12.95 13.89
CA TRP A 225 15.50 11.95 13.24
C TRP A 225 16.95 12.45 13.10
N ARG A 226 17.16 13.75 12.79
CA ARG A 226 18.51 14.35 12.68
C ARG A 226 19.33 14.28 13.97
N VAL A 227 18.68 14.24 15.13
CA VAL A 227 19.36 14.23 16.43
C VAL A 227 19.83 12.81 16.80
N THR A 228 19.11 11.80 16.34
CA THR A 228 19.42 10.39 16.61
C THR A 228 20.44 9.82 15.63
N SER A 229 20.42 10.20 14.36
CA SER A 229 21.38 9.70 13.34
C SER A 229 22.74 10.41 13.35
N ALA A 230 22.87 11.56 14.01
CA ALA A 230 24.17 12.24 14.20
C ALA A 230 24.99 11.70 15.38
N LYS A 231 24.46 10.72 16.13
CA LYS A 231 25.09 10.13 17.33
C LYS A 231 25.46 8.65 17.19
N ALA A 232 25.19 8.03 16.04
CA ALA A 232 25.57 6.67 15.68
C ALA A 232 26.68 6.72 14.63
#